data_AF-A0A352V010-F1
#
_entry.id   AF-A0A352V010-F1
#
_cell.length_a   1.000
_cell.length_b   1.000
_cell.length_c   1.000
_cell.angle_alpha   90.00
_cell.angle_beta   90.00
_cell.angle_gamma   90.00
#
_symmetry.space_group_name_H-M   'P 1'
#
loop_
_entity.id
_entity.type
_entity.pdbx_description
1 polymer ?
#
loop_
_entity_poly.entity_id
_entity_poly.type
_entity_poly.pdbx_seq_one_letter_code
_entity_poly.pdbx_strand_id
1 'polypeptide(L)'
;MPLMQEPEPLVWGHGPNLFEIFMEPTCPFSGRAFGKLDALMAAAGEDRLTLRLWLHSQPWHMYSGVILRAILAAAAGPGGKADARRLMAEVFARQPEYEFEDHARGPNMDRTPREILRSLEQISGLSLAAAFDARALQGAVKAHTRYARQNGIHVSPTFMVNGLVQADLGSGDEIGRWLGALGLG
;
A
#
# COMPACT_ATOMS: atom_id res chain seq x y z
N MET A 1 2.86 26.68 11.83
CA MET A 1 2.35 25.48 11.13
C MET A 1 2.70 24.29 12.01
N PRO A 2 1.76 23.39 12.36
CA PRO A 2 2.12 22.19 13.10
C PRO A 2 3.18 21.43 12.30
N LEU A 3 4.24 20.99 12.98
CA LEU A 3 5.26 20.14 12.38
C LEU A 3 4.58 18.84 11.93
N MET A 4 4.55 18.60 10.62
CA MET A 4 4.10 17.33 10.08
C MET A 4 4.97 16.21 10.67
N GLN A 5 4.33 15.13 11.14
CA GLN A 5 5.05 13.94 11.60
C GLN A 5 5.58 13.15 10.41
N GLU A 6 6.68 12.43 10.61
CA GLU A 6 7.14 11.47 9.62
C GLU A 6 6.10 10.34 9.50
N PRO A 7 5.72 9.90 8.27
CA PRO A 7 4.77 8.82 8.10
C PRO A 7 5.21 7.56 8.86
N GLU A 8 4.32 6.98 9.66
CA GLU A 8 4.60 5.70 10.30
C GLU A 8 4.88 4.62 9.25
N PRO A 9 5.89 3.76 9.44
CA PRO A 9 6.12 2.62 8.56
C PRO A 9 4.91 1.69 8.53
N LEU A 10 4.57 1.19 7.33
CA LEU A 10 3.50 0.21 7.13
C LEU A 10 3.96 -1.20 7.53
N VAL A 11 4.17 -1.39 8.84
CA VAL A 11 4.72 -2.61 9.44
C VAL A 11 3.80 -3.10 10.57
N TRP A 12 3.49 -4.40 10.58
CA TRP A 12 2.70 -5.08 11.62
C TRP A 12 3.41 -6.34 12.09
N GLY A 13 3.18 -6.72 13.34
CA GLY A 13 3.93 -7.79 13.98
C GLY A 13 5.37 -7.39 14.30
N HIS A 14 6.10 -8.30 14.94
CA HIS A 14 7.45 -8.06 15.45
C HIS A 14 8.30 -9.33 15.48
N GLY A 15 7.84 -10.40 14.83
CA GLY A 15 8.55 -11.66 14.75
C GLY A 15 9.70 -11.66 13.75
N PRO A 16 10.59 -12.67 13.82
CA PRO A 16 11.82 -12.69 13.04
C PRO A 16 11.61 -12.97 11.54
N ASN A 17 10.48 -13.56 11.14
CA ASN A 17 10.20 -13.83 9.73
C ASN A 17 9.64 -12.58 9.08
N LEU A 18 10.42 -11.95 8.20
CA LEU A 18 10.02 -10.76 7.49
C LEU A 18 9.30 -11.13 6.19
N PHE A 19 8.03 -10.73 6.08
CA PHE A 19 7.26 -10.85 4.85
C PHE A 19 6.96 -9.45 4.31
N GLU A 20 7.53 -9.14 3.15
CA GLU A 20 7.36 -7.84 2.52
C GLU A 20 6.51 -7.98 1.25
N ILE A 21 5.56 -7.05 1.05
CA ILE A 21 4.70 -7.07 -0.12
C ILE A 21 4.68 -5.69 -0.76
N PHE A 22 5.00 -5.64 -2.04
CA PHE A 22 4.98 -4.45 -2.86
C PHE A 22 3.60 -4.32 -3.48
N MET A 23 2.81 -3.34 -3.05
CA MET A 23 1.41 -3.19 -3.42
C MET A 23 1.16 -1.89 -4.18
N GLU A 24 0.44 -1.98 -5.28
CA GLU A 24 -0.07 -0.82 -5.99
C GLU A 24 -1.50 -0.53 -5.50
N PRO A 25 -1.81 0.69 -5.00
CA PRO A 25 -3.07 0.98 -4.30
C PRO A 25 -4.34 0.74 -5.11
N THR A 26 -4.26 0.71 -6.43
CA THR A 26 -5.40 0.52 -7.33
C THR A 26 -5.32 -0.74 -8.18
N CYS A 27 -4.31 -1.59 -7.94
CA CYS A 27 -4.18 -2.86 -8.64
C CYS A 27 -5.15 -3.90 -8.04
N PRO A 28 -5.99 -4.57 -8.86
CA PRO A 28 -6.92 -5.58 -8.35
C PRO A 28 -6.19 -6.78 -7.72
N PHE A 29 -5.00 -7.15 -8.23
CA PHE A 29 -4.19 -8.21 -7.65
C PHE A 29 -3.58 -7.80 -6.30
N SER A 30 -3.19 -6.54 -6.13
CA SER A 30 -2.76 -6.02 -4.84
C SER A 30 -3.91 -5.99 -3.84
N GLY A 31 -5.11 -5.58 -4.26
CA GLY A 31 -6.31 -5.64 -3.42
C GLY A 31 -6.66 -7.07 -2.98
N ARG A 32 -6.54 -8.04 -3.89
CA ARG A 32 -6.72 -9.47 -3.56
C ARG A 32 -5.71 -9.96 -2.50
N ALA A 33 -4.44 -9.58 -2.62
CA ALA A 33 -3.43 -9.94 -1.61
C ALA A 33 -3.68 -9.22 -0.27
N PHE A 34 -4.04 -7.93 -0.33
CA PHE A 34 -4.37 -7.11 0.84
C PHE A 34 -5.51 -7.72 1.66
N GLY A 35 -6.56 -8.23 1.01
CA GLY A 35 -7.70 -8.87 1.68
C GLY A 35 -7.37 -10.13 2.47
N LYS A 36 -6.17 -10.71 2.32
CA LYS A 36 -5.73 -11.92 3.03
C LYS A 36 -4.81 -11.64 4.21
N LEU A 37 -4.37 -10.39 4.40
CA LEU A 37 -3.31 -10.05 5.37
C LEU A 37 -3.72 -10.26 6.82
N ASP A 38 -4.99 -10.02 7.16
CA ASP A 38 -5.48 -10.25 8.53
C ASP A 38 -5.50 -11.74 8.87
N ALA A 39 -5.98 -12.58 7.94
CA ALA A 39 -5.95 -14.02 8.10
C ALA A 39 -4.52 -14.58 8.17
N LEU A 40 -3.60 -14.04 7.35
CA LEU A 40 -2.18 -14.38 7.41
C LEU A 40 -1.58 -14.04 8.78
N MET A 41 -1.80 -12.82 9.29
CA MET A 41 -1.26 -12.38 10.57
C MET A 41 -1.84 -13.20 11.73
N ALA A 42 -3.15 -13.47 11.71
CA ALA A 42 -3.81 -14.30 12.71
C ALA A 42 -3.29 -15.75 12.72
N ALA A 43 -3.01 -16.33 11.56
CA ALA A 43 -2.49 -17.69 11.46
C ALA A 43 -1.00 -17.78 11.84
N ALA A 44 -0.19 -16.80 11.48
CA ALA A 44 1.24 -16.78 11.77
C ALA A 44 1.55 -16.43 13.23
N GLY A 45 0.84 -15.43 13.77
CA GLY A 45 1.12 -14.78 15.06
C GLY A 45 2.15 -13.65 14.95
N GLU A 46 1.91 -12.55 15.67
CA GLU A 46 2.77 -11.35 15.65
C GLU A 46 4.19 -11.60 16.17
N ASP A 47 4.39 -12.58 17.05
CA ASP A 47 5.70 -12.97 17.59
C ASP A 47 6.56 -13.74 16.57
N ARG A 48 5.95 -14.26 15.51
CA ARG A 48 6.62 -15.08 14.49
C ARG A 48 6.78 -14.35 13.16
N LEU A 49 5.86 -13.43 12.85
CA LEU A 49 5.81 -12.69 11.59
C LEU A 49 6.00 -11.18 11.80
N THR A 50 6.83 -10.57 10.97
CA THR A 50 6.80 -9.14 10.68
C THR A 50 6.28 -8.94 9.26
N LEU A 51 5.10 -8.36 9.10
CA LEU A 51 4.52 -8.01 7.81
C LEU A 51 4.85 -6.55 7.47
N ARG A 52 5.47 -6.31 6.30
CA ARG A 52 5.75 -4.96 5.80
C ARG A 52 5.11 -4.74 4.44
N LEU A 53 4.44 -3.60 4.28
CA LEU A 53 3.91 -3.17 2.99
C LEU A 53 4.77 -2.05 2.41
N TRP A 54 5.11 -2.22 1.13
CA TRP A 54 5.72 -1.18 0.32
C TRP A 54 4.73 -0.72 -0.74
N LEU A 55 4.34 0.55 -0.70
CA LEU A 55 3.56 1.14 -1.79
C LEU A 55 4.42 1.23 -3.07
N HIS A 56 3.99 0.58 -4.14
CA HIS A 56 4.73 0.40 -5.39
C HIS A 56 3.98 1.02 -6.57
N SER A 57 4.24 2.31 -6.81
CA SER A 57 3.54 3.10 -7.82
C SER A 57 3.75 2.59 -9.25
N GLN A 58 2.68 2.18 -9.92
CA GLN A 58 2.70 1.76 -11.32
C GLN A 58 2.41 2.93 -12.26
N PRO A 59 3.30 3.26 -13.21
CA PRO A 59 3.11 4.44 -14.08
C PRO A 59 1.89 4.38 -15.01
N TRP A 60 1.40 3.19 -15.34
CA TRP A 60 0.18 3.01 -16.14
C TRP A 60 -1.11 3.17 -15.32
N HIS A 61 -1.02 3.19 -13.99
CA HIS A 61 -2.12 3.58 -13.11
C HIS A 61 -2.01 5.08 -12.86
N MET A 62 -2.65 5.90 -13.70
CA MET A 62 -2.26 7.31 -13.84
C MET A 62 -2.44 8.16 -12.58
N TYR A 63 -3.31 7.77 -11.64
CA TYR A 63 -3.44 8.41 -10.32
C TYR A 63 -2.64 7.77 -9.18
N SER A 64 -1.87 6.72 -9.46
CA SER A 64 -1.07 5.98 -8.48
C SER A 64 -0.27 6.89 -7.56
N GLY A 65 0.46 7.85 -8.12
CA GLY A 65 1.28 8.78 -7.33
C GLY A 65 0.47 9.68 -6.39
N VAL A 66 -0.76 10.05 -6.77
CA VAL A 66 -1.67 10.85 -5.94
C VAL A 66 -2.20 9.98 -4.79
N ILE A 67 -2.67 8.78 -5.09
CA ILE A 67 -3.30 7.88 -4.11
C ILE A 67 -2.26 7.36 -3.11
N LEU A 68 -1.09 6.94 -3.58
CA LEU A 68 0.04 6.55 -2.72
C LEU A 68 0.44 7.69 -1.78
N ARG A 69 0.56 8.92 -2.29
CA ARG A 69 0.88 10.08 -1.47
C ARG A 69 -0.19 10.34 -0.42
N ALA A 70 -1.47 10.15 -0.75
CA ALA A 70 -2.56 10.25 0.22
C ALA A 70 -2.49 9.16 1.31
N ILE A 71 -2.11 7.92 0.97
CA ILE A 71 -1.88 6.84 1.95
C ILE A 71 -0.73 7.20 2.90
N LEU A 72 0.37 7.75 2.39
CA LEU A 72 1.47 8.21 3.25
C LEU A 72 1.09 9.46 4.07
N ALA A 73 0.20 10.31 3.55
CA ALA A 73 -0.35 11.42 4.31
C ALA A 73 -1.21 10.93 5.49
N ALA A 74 -2.02 9.89 5.28
CA ALA A 74 -2.74 9.21 6.35
C ALA A 74 -1.79 8.60 7.39
N ALA A 75 -0.71 7.96 6.95
CA ALA A 75 0.33 7.41 7.83
C ALA A 75 1.07 8.47 8.67
N ALA A 76 1.09 9.73 8.23
CA ALA A 76 1.65 10.86 8.98
C ALA A 76 0.60 11.58 9.86
N GLY A 77 -0.66 11.16 9.78
CA GLY A 77 -1.76 11.69 10.58
C GLY A 77 -1.86 11.02 11.95
N PRO A 78 -2.81 11.46 12.79
CA PRO A 78 -2.95 10.97 14.17
C PRO A 78 -3.19 9.46 14.32
N GLY A 79 -3.85 8.81 13.36
CA GLY A 79 -4.06 7.36 13.38
C GLY A 79 -2.95 6.55 12.70
N GLY A 80 -1.89 7.21 12.23
CA GLY A 80 -0.68 6.55 11.73
C GLY A 80 -0.94 5.47 10.69
N LYS A 81 -0.23 4.35 10.80
CA LYS A 81 -0.38 3.22 9.85
C LYS A 81 -1.79 2.59 9.86
N ALA A 82 -2.58 2.77 10.92
CA ALA A 82 -3.96 2.27 10.97
C ALA A 82 -4.88 3.06 10.03
N ASP A 83 -4.76 4.39 10.02
CA ASP A 83 -5.48 5.24 9.06
C ASP A 83 -5.02 5.00 7.62
N ALA A 84 -3.73 4.77 7.40
CA ALA A 84 -3.21 4.36 6.09
C ALA A 84 -3.80 3.03 5.61
N ARG A 85 -3.91 2.04 6.51
CA ARG A 85 -4.57 0.75 6.23
C ARG A 85 -6.05 0.93 5.92
N ARG A 86 -6.76 1.78 6.67
CA ARG A 86 -8.17 2.11 6.40
C ARG A 86 -8.33 2.71 5.01
N LEU A 87 -7.52 3.70 4.65
CA LEU A 87 -7.58 4.32 3.34
C LEU A 87 -7.30 3.32 2.21
N MET A 88 -6.28 2.46 2.35
CA MET A 88 -6.03 1.38 1.38
C MET A 88 -7.24 0.46 1.22
N ALA A 89 -7.88 0.05 2.32
CA ALA A 89 -9.07 -0.80 2.27
C ALA A 89 -10.23 -0.12 1.52
N GLU A 90 -10.51 1.16 1.79
CA GLU A 90 -11.57 1.91 1.13
C GLU A 90 -11.29 2.10 -0.38
N VAL A 91 -10.02 2.34 -0.76
CA VAL A 91 -9.60 2.43 -2.16
C VAL A 91 -9.75 1.09 -2.88
N PHE A 92 -9.30 -0.02 -2.28
CA PHE A 92 -9.45 -1.34 -2.90
C PHE A 92 -10.92 -1.73 -3.06
N ALA A 93 -11.78 -1.40 -2.10
CA ALA A 93 -13.22 -1.65 -2.20
C ALA A 93 -13.91 -0.83 -3.31
N ARG A 94 -13.35 0.32 -3.68
CA ARG A 94 -13.86 1.24 -4.71
C ARG A 94 -12.89 1.40 -5.88
N GLN A 95 -12.08 0.38 -6.16
CA GLN A 95 -10.98 0.46 -7.11
C GLN A 95 -11.38 1.06 -8.48
N PRO A 96 -12.55 0.75 -9.08
CA PRO A 96 -12.96 1.35 -10.35
C PRO A 96 -13.14 2.88 -10.31
N GLU A 97 -13.43 3.47 -9.14
CA GLU A 97 -13.58 4.93 -8.98
C GLU A 97 -12.23 5.68 -9.06
N TYR A 98 -11.12 4.96 -8.91
CA TYR A 98 -9.76 5.50 -8.82
C TYR A 98 -8.84 5.02 -9.95
N GLU A 99 -9.35 4.21 -10.87
CA GLU A 99 -8.65 3.75 -12.06
C GLU A 99 -9.23 4.28 -13.36
N PHE A 100 -8.46 4.07 -14.42
CA PHE A 100 -8.88 4.39 -15.78
C PHE A 100 -9.30 3.11 -16.48
N GLU A 101 -10.38 3.19 -17.26
CA GLU A 101 -10.77 2.11 -18.16
C GLU A 101 -9.60 1.83 -19.11
N ASP A 102 -9.19 0.55 -19.19
CA ASP A 102 -8.02 0.09 -19.93
C ASP A 102 -6.75 0.92 -19.67
N HIS A 103 -6.60 1.46 -18.46
CA HIS A 103 -5.48 2.33 -18.08
C HIS A 103 -5.32 3.58 -18.96
N ALA A 104 -6.39 4.05 -19.61
CA ALA A 104 -6.30 5.08 -20.65
C ALA A 104 -7.44 6.10 -20.68
N ARG A 105 -8.67 5.72 -20.31
CA ARG A 105 -9.86 6.56 -20.53
C ARG A 105 -10.85 6.49 -19.35
N GLY A 106 -11.98 7.17 -19.51
CA GLY A 106 -13.07 7.19 -18.54
C GLY A 106 -13.13 8.49 -17.74
N PRO A 107 -14.07 8.59 -16.77
CA PRO A 107 -14.37 9.84 -16.05
C PRO A 107 -13.18 10.43 -15.28
N ASN A 108 -12.21 9.59 -14.92
CA ASN A 108 -11.00 10.01 -14.23
C ASN A 108 -10.07 10.86 -15.11
N MET A 109 -10.28 10.94 -16.44
CA MET A 109 -9.57 11.87 -17.33
C MET A 109 -9.87 13.34 -17.02
N ASP A 110 -11.05 13.62 -16.49
CA ASP A 110 -11.53 14.99 -16.22
C ASP A 110 -11.40 15.39 -14.75
N ARG A 111 -10.79 14.54 -13.93
CA ARG A 111 -10.56 14.83 -12.51
C ARG A 111 -9.19 15.48 -12.31
N THR A 112 -9.09 16.28 -11.27
CA THR A 112 -7.84 16.86 -10.79
C THR A 112 -7.28 16.05 -9.63
N PRO A 113 -5.97 16.13 -9.34
CA PRO A 113 -5.40 15.54 -8.13
C PRO A 113 -6.10 15.99 -6.83
N ARG A 114 -6.61 17.23 -6.80
CA ARG A 114 -7.36 17.75 -5.63
C ARG A 114 -8.75 17.12 -5.51
N GLU A 115 -9.42 16.81 -6.61
CA GLU A 115 -10.71 16.09 -6.59
C GLU A 115 -10.55 14.63 -6.20
N ILE A 116 -9.47 13.98 -6.62
CA ILE A 116 -9.10 12.65 -6.13
C ILE A 116 -8.87 12.71 -4.62
N LEU A 117 -8.03 13.63 -4.14
CA LEU A 117 -7.76 13.78 -2.71
C LEU A 117 -9.03 14.03 -1.87
N ARG A 118 -9.90 14.96 -2.31
CA ARG A 118 -11.19 15.21 -1.62
C ARG A 118 -12.07 13.97 -1.57
N SER A 119 -12.12 13.20 -2.66
CA SER A 119 -12.86 11.94 -2.70
C SER A 119 -12.27 10.90 -1.75
N LEU A 120 -10.95 10.80 -1.65
CA LEU A 120 -10.27 9.94 -0.68
C LEU A 120 -10.60 10.34 0.78
N GLU A 121 -10.63 11.64 1.09
CA GLU A 121 -11.07 12.16 2.40
C GLU A 121 -12.54 11.78 2.68
N GLN A 122 -13.43 11.88 1.67
CA GLN A 122 -14.84 11.53 1.80
C GLN A 122 -15.07 10.04 2.10
N ILE A 123 -14.41 9.13 1.37
CA ILE A 123 -14.63 7.69 1.57
C ILE A 123 -13.97 7.16 2.86
N SER A 124 -12.91 7.83 3.34
CA SER A 124 -12.16 7.39 4.51
C SER A 124 -12.54 8.13 5.80
N GLY A 125 -13.17 9.30 5.71
CA GLY A 125 -13.40 10.21 6.83
C GLY A 125 -12.12 10.83 7.40
N LEU A 126 -11.00 10.77 6.67
CA LEU A 126 -9.70 11.31 7.09
C LEU A 126 -9.51 12.74 6.61
N SER A 127 -8.74 13.53 7.37
CA SER A 127 -8.22 14.82 6.91
C SER A 127 -6.79 14.61 6.42
N LEU A 128 -6.59 14.74 5.10
CA LEU A 128 -5.35 14.37 4.41
C LEU A 128 -4.63 15.58 3.83
N ALA A 129 -5.37 16.64 3.45
CA ALA A 129 -4.85 17.77 2.68
C ALA A 129 -3.58 18.41 3.27
N ALA A 130 -3.56 18.71 4.57
CA ALA A 130 -2.41 19.37 5.20
C ALA A 130 -1.12 18.51 5.13
N ALA A 131 -1.23 17.21 5.43
CA ALA A 131 -0.11 16.27 5.33
C ALA A 131 0.28 16.01 3.87
N PHE A 132 -0.71 15.91 2.98
CA PHE A 132 -0.50 15.74 1.54
C PHE A 132 0.27 16.90 0.92
N ASP A 133 -0.02 18.14 1.31
CA ASP A 133 0.61 19.35 0.77
C ASP A 133 2.02 19.59 1.36
N ALA A 134 2.40 18.89 2.42
CA ALA A 134 3.70 19.05 3.05
C ALA A 134 4.85 18.53 2.17
N ARG A 135 5.84 19.41 1.92
CA ARG A 135 7.04 19.08 1.13
C ARG A 135 7.80 17.87 1.67
N ALA A 136 7.87 17.72 3.00
CA ALA A 136 8.61 16.64 3.65
C ALA A 136 8.09 15.23 3.27
N LEU A 137 6.80 15.09 2.99
CA LEU A 137 6.18 13.81 2.62
C LEU A 137 6.81 13.16 1.37
N GLN A 138 7.44 13.95 0.50
CA GLN A 138 8.16 13.40 -0.66
C GLN A 138 9.31 12.44 -0.25
N GLY A 139 9.85 12.58 0.96
CA GLY A 139 10.88 11.69 1.49
C GLY A 139 10.40 10.25 1.55
N ALA A 140 9.23 10.01 2.14
CA ALA A 140 8.60 8.70 2.21
C ALA A 140 8.24 8.15 0.82
N VAL A 141 7.65 8.98 -0.06
CA VAL A 141 7.36 8.57 -1.46
C VAL A 141 8.63 8.08 -2.16
N LYS A 142 9.73 8.83 -2.03
CA LYS A 142 11.03 8.47 -2.60
C LYS A 142 11.62 7.23 -1.95
N ALA A 143 11.46 7.02 -0.64
CA ALA A 143 11.95 5.85 0.06
C ALA A 143 11.30 4.56 -0.46
N HIS A 144 9.96 4.54 -0.53
CA HIS A 144 9.19 3.43 -1.12
C HIS A 144 9.62 3.13 -2.55
N THR A 145 9.68 4.17 -3.39
CA THR A 145 10.06 4.03 -4.80
C THR A 145 11.52 3.56 -4.97
N ARG A 146 12.44 4.10 -4.17
CA ARG A 146 13.87 3.73 -4.21
C ARG A 146 14.06 2.28 -3.80
N TYR A 147 13.41 1.84 -2.73
CA TYR A 147 13.55 0.47 -2.25
C TYR A 147 12.98 -0.54 -3.25
N ALA A 148 11.82 -0.27 -3.84
CA ALA A 148 11.27 -1.09 -4.91
C ALA A 148 12.21 -1.18 -6.12
N ARG A 149 12.74 -0.04 -6.59
CA ARG A 149 13.69 -0.01 -7.72
C ARG A 149 14.98 -0.76 -7.43
N GLN A 150 15.55 -0.61 -6.23
CA GLN A 150 16.77 -1.30 -5.83
C GLN A 150 16.61 -2.83 -5.87
N ASN A 151 15.42 -3.33 -5.52
CA ASN A 151 15.10 -4.77 -5.54
C ASN A 151 14.53 -5.26 -6.88
N GLY A 152 14.52 -4.41 -7.93
CA GLY A 152 14.03 -4.80 -9.25
C GLY A 152 12.52 -5.09 -9.31
N ILE A 153 11.74 -4.53 -8.39
CA ILE A 153 10.29 -4.77 -8.34
C ILE A 153 9.63 -4.13 -9.56
N HIS A 154 8.90 -4.94 -10.33
CA HIS A 154 8.20 -4.51 -11.53
C HIS A 154 6.68 -4.72 -11.41
N VAL A 155 6.24 -5.94 -11.13
CA VAL A 155 4.81 -6.31 -11.06
C VAL A 155 4.25 -6.13 -9.64
N SER A 156 2.93 -5.94 -9.56
CA SER A 156 2.23 -5.79 -8.28
C SER A 156 1.08 -6.81 -8.14
N PRO A 157 0.97 -7.54 -7.02
CA PRO A 157 1.92 -7.55 -5.92
C PRO A 157 3.18 -8.37 -6.24
N THR A 158 4.31 -7.95 -5.67
CA THR A 158 5.52 -8.80 -5.54
C THR A 158 5.75 -9.10 -4.08
N PHE A 159 6.17 -10.32 -3.76
CA PHE A 159 6.40 -10.80 -2.40
C PHE A 159 7.90 -11.00 -2.14
N MET A 160 8.36 -10.65 -0.95
CA MET A 160 9.70 -10.98 -0.46
C MET A 160 9.58 -11.72 0.88
N VAL A 161 10.40 -12.76 1.04
CA VAL A 161 10.59 -13.47 2.30
C VAL A 161 12.02 -13.24 2.75
N ASN A 162 12.20 -12.69 3.95
CA ASN A 162 13.51 -12.43 4.56
C ASN A 162 14.48 -11.69 3.62
N GLY A 163 13.98 -10.69 2.90
CA GLY A 163 14.79 -9.87 1.99
C GLY A 163 15.01 -10.47 0.59
N LEU A 164 14.37 -11.60 0.24
CA LEU A 164 14.50 -12.25 -1.06
C LEU A 164 13.16 -12.33 -1.80
N VAL A 165 13.13 -11.85 -3.05
CA VAL A 165 11.96 -11.92 -3.94
C VAL A 165 11.55 -13.38 -4.17
N GLN A 166 10.26 -13.67 -3.98
CA GLN A 166 9.65 -14.96 -4.25
C GLN A 166 8.79 -14.85 -5.51
N ALA A 167 9.38 -15.16 -6.66
CA ALA A 167 8.73 -14.98 -7.97
C ALA A 167 7.57 -15.97 -8.22
N ASP A 168 7.50 -17.06 -7.46
CA ASP A 168 6.47 -18.09 -7.58
C ASP A 168 5.23 -17.79 -6.73
N LEU A 169 5.30 -16.84 -5.79
CA LEU A 169 4.17 -16.41 -4.98
C LEU A 169 3.29 -15.41 -5.73
N GLY A 170 1.98 -15.57 -5.58
CA GLY A 170 0.98 -14.73 -6.21
C GLY A 170 -0.19 -14.39 -5.29
N SER A 171 -0.95 -13.36 -5.65
CA SER A 171 -2.18 -12.98 -4.93
C SER A 171 -3.30 -14.03 -5.04
N GLY A 172 -3.21 -14.94 -6.01
CA GLY A 172 -4.12 -16.09 -6.15
C GLY A 172 -3.89 -17.19 -5.12
N ASP A 173 -2.72 -17.24 -4.48
CA ASP A 173 -2.37 -18.31 -3.55
C ASP A 173 -3.17 -18.25 -2.26
N GLU A 174 -3.48 -19.41 -1.68
CA GLU A 174 -3.98 -19.52 -0.32
C GLU A 174 -2.91 -19.11 0.70
N ILE A 175 -3.33 -18.59 1.87
CA ILE A 175 -2.40 -18.12 2.90
C ILE A 175 -1.45 -19.23 3.39
N GLY A 176 -1.88 -20.50 3.32
CA GLY A 176 -1.05 -21.65 3.67
C GLY A 176 0.22 -21.77 2.81
N ARG A 177 0.16 -21.38 1.53
CA ARG A 177 1.35 -21.34 0.68
C ARG A 177 2.33 -20.25 1.10
N TRP A 178 1.81 -19.08 1.49
CA TRP A 178 2.64 -17.99 2.02
C TRP A 178 3.28 -18.38 3.36
N LEU A 179 2.51 -19.02 4.26
CA LEU A 179 3.03 -19.56 5.52
C LEU A 179 4.11 -20.62 5.27
N GLY A 180 3.92 -21.52 4.30
CA GLY A 180 4.93 -22.49 3.90
C GLY A 180 6.24 -21.84 3.44
N ALA A 181 6.16 -20.80 2.58
CA ALA A 181 7.34 -20.05 2.15
C ALA A 181 8.06 -19.34 3.31
N LEU A 182 7.33 -18.96 4.35
CA LEU A 182 7.86 -18.36 5.58
C LEU A 182 8.38 -19.39 6.59
N GLY A 183 8.21 -20.70 6.35
CA GLY A 183 8.49 -21.74 7.35
C GLY A 183 7.56 -21.67 8.56
N LEU A 184 6.33 -21.16 8.37
CA LEU A 184 5.32 -20.93 9.40
C LEU A 184 4.06 -21.80 9.24
N GLY A 185 4.04 -22.69 8.25
CA GLY A 185 2.95 -23.63 7.98
C GLY A 185 2.89 -24.82 8.91
#